data_AF-A0A814U1T5-F1
#
_entry.id   AF-A0A814U1T5-F1
#
_cell.length_a   1.000
_cell.length_b   1.000
_cell.length_c   1.000
_cell.angle_alpha   90.00
_cell.angle_beta   90.00
_cell.angle_gamma   90.00
#
_symmetry.space_group_name_H-M   'P 1'
#
loop_
_entity.id
_entity.type
_entity.pdbx_description
1 polymer ?
#
loop_
_entity_poly.entity_id
_entity_poly.type
_entity_poly.pdbx_seq_one_letter_code
_entity_poly.pdbx_strand_id
1 'polypeptide(L)'
;MNTSSQSVHNLLSNLKSIVELVLKFPGDSLTSQYGAIERIRAPILSIFSHGLKQTTGESFEQLWQLIIRLNSNSQKYIRLLQDIYHKENLRLTVEQWIEQSVITQCLSQQMSCIEKDMKMLDQYYYNIHMMVLLKVYTDTLLTSTSDIRS
;
A
#
# COMPACT_ATOMS: atom_id res chain seq x y z
N MET A 1 -24.19 -14.89 -6.05
CA MET A 1 -23.23 -13.77 -6.21
C MET A 1 -23.25 -12.96 -4.93
N ASN A 2 -22.30 -13.20 -4.00
CA ASN A 2 -22.24 -12.52 -2.70
C ASN A 2 -20.80 -12.36 -2.17
N THR A 3 -19.81 -12.65 -3.02
CA THR A 3 -18.39 -12.80 -2.64
C THR A 3 -17.62 -11.49 -2.65
N SER A 4 -18.05 -10.49 -3.43
CA SER A 4 -17.38 -9.18 -3.53
C SER A 4 -17.60 -8.30 -2.29
N SER A 5 -18.82 -8.27 -1.75
CA SER A 5 -19.12 -7.45 -0.56
C SER A 5 -18.45 -8.00 0.71
N GLN A 6 -18.43 -9.33 0.86
CA GLN A 6 -17.74 -9.98 1.99
C GLN A 6 -16.22 -9.76 1.91
N SER A 7 -15.62 -9.81 0.72
CA SER A 7 -14.18 -9.55 0.57
C SER A 7 -13.81 -8.11 0.89
N VAL A 8 -14.61 -7.13 0.44
CA VAL A 8 -14.38 -5.71 0.75
C VAL A 8 -14.50 -5.45 2.26
N HIS A 9 -15.50 -6.04 2.92
CA HIS A 9 -15.66 -5.89 4.36
C HIS A 9 -14.48 -6.48 5.15
N ASN A 10 -13.98 -7.65 4.73
CA ASN A 10 -12.77 -8.25 5.32
C ASN A 10 -11.53 -7.37 5.09
N LEU A 11 -11.37 -6.77 3.91
CA LEU A 11 -10.27 -5.85 3.61
C LEU A 11 -10.32 -4.60 4.49
N LEU A 12 -11.52 -4.03 4.70
CA LEU A 12 -11.73 -2.88 5.60
C LEU A 12 -11.48 -3.23 7.07
N SER A 13 -11.89 -4.42 7.53
CA SER A 13 -11.58 -4.89 8.88
C SER A 13 -10.08 -5.09 9.08
N ASN A 14 -9.41 -5.70 8.09
CA ASN A 14 -7.96 -5.91 8.13
C ASN A 14 -7.20 -4.59 8.09
N LEU A 15 -7.68 -3.63 7.29
CA LEU A 15 -7.21 -2.25 7.36
C LEU A 15 -7.32 -1.79 8.79
N LYS A 16 -8.52 -1.72 9.40
CA LYS A 16 -8.73 -1.22 10.77
C LYS A 16 -7.70 -1.75 11.79
N SER A 17 -7.46 -3.07 11.79
CA SER A 17 -6.48 -3.69 12.68
C SER A 17 -5.03 -3.23 12.43
N ILE A 18 -4.67 -2.87 11.20
CA ILE A 18 -3.37 -2.26 10.86
C ILE A 18 -3.22 -0.88 11.51
N VAL A 19 -4.25 -0.02 11.53
CA VAL A 19 -4.16 1.30 12.22
C VAL A 19 -3.88 1.09 13.68
N GLU A 20 -4.66 0.22 14.30
CA GLU A 20 -4.52 -0.04 15.73
C GLU A 20 -3.12 -0.58 16.07
N LEU A 21 -2.49 -1.34 15.17
CA LEU A 21 -1.11 -1.81 15.33
C LEU A 21 -0.07 -0.72 15.10
N VAL A 22 -0.17 0.06 14.02
CA VAL A 22 0.78 1.15 13.72
C VAL A 22 0.72 2.22 14.80
N LEU A 23 -0.47 2.56 15.32
CA LEU A 23 -0.63 3.52 16.42
C LEU A 23 -0.05 3.03 17.75
N LYS A 24 -0.04 1.71 17.99
CA LYS A 24 0.61 1.12 19.16
C LYS A 24 2.14 1.14 19.07
N PHE A 25 2.68 1.23 17.86
CA PHE A 25 4.12 1.12 17.59
C PHE A 25 4.63 2.27 16.71
N PRO A 26 4.87 3.47 17.27
CA PRO A 26 5.41 4.57 16.48
C PRO A 26 6.81 4.24 15.94
N GLY A 27 7.00 4.39 14.63
CA GLY A 27 8.26 4.47 13.87
C GLY A 27 9.32 3.42 14.23
N ASP A 28 10.17 3.74 15.20
CA ASP A 28 11.37 2.97 15.56
C ASP A 28 11.05 1.66 16.30
N SER A 29 9.85 1.55 16.88
CA SER A 29 9.37 0.32 17.51
C SER A 29 8.81 -0.70 16.51
N LEU A 30 8.48 -0.26 15.30
CA LEU A 30 7.82 -1.07 14.28
C LEU A 30 8.86 -1.90 13.50
N THR A 31 10.08 -1.37 13.32
CA THR A 31 11.24 -2.08 12.75
C THR A 31 11.81 -3.15 13.67
N SER A 32 11.70 -2.96 14.99
CA SER A 32 12.16 -3.93 16.01
C SER A 32 11.16 -5.06 16.26
N GLN A 33 9.93 -4.94 15.72
CA GLN A 33 8.89 -5.97 15.81
C GLN A 33 8.58 -6.54 14.43
N TYR A 34 9.44 -7.44 13.95
CA TYR A 34 9.29 -8.13 12.66
C TYR A 34 7.88 -8.73 12.46
N GLY A 35 7.27 -9.25 13.53
CA GLY A 35 5.89 -9.76 13.49
C GLY A 35 4.81 -8.69 13.30
N ALA A 36 5.05 -7.43 13.66
CA ALA A 36 4.12 -6.33 13.45
C ALA A 36 4.12 -5.86 11.99
N ILE A 37 5.30 -5.74 11.36
CA ILE A 37 5.40 -5.32 9.96
C ILE A 37 4.83 -6.36 8.99
N GLU A 38 5.01 -7.67 9.25
CA GLU A 38 4.38 -8.74 8.46
C GLU A 38 2.85 -8.68 8.51
N ARG A 39 2.28 -8.41 9.70
CA ARG A 39 0.83 -8.25 9.91
C ARG A 39 0.25 -7.05 9.15
N ILE A 40 1.08 -6.07 8.79
CA ILE A 40 0.69 -4.88 8.03
C ILE A 40 0.86 -5.10 6.53
N ARG A 41 1.93 -5.77 6.12
CA ARG A 41 2.26 -6.00 4.72
C ARG A 41 1.20 -6.81 3.99
N ALA A 42 0.78 -7.93 4.55
CA ALA A 42 -0.12 -8.86 3.87
C ALA A 42 -1.48 -8.22 3.54
N PRO A 43 -2.14 -7.46 4.45
CA PRO A 43 -3.40 -6.82 4.08
C PRO A 43 -3.23 -5.66 3.09
N ILE A 44 -2.16 -4.85 3.18
CA ILE A 44 -1.90 -3.82 2.17
C ILE A 44 -1.73 -4.46 0.79
N LEU A 45 -0.92 -5.52 0.70
CA LEU A 45 -0.75 -6.27 -0.55
C LEU A 45 -2.07 -6.87 -1.05
N SER A 46 -2.91 -7.38 -0.15
CA SER A 46 -4.21 -7.92 -0.50
C SER A 46 -5.13 -6.85 -1.11
N ILE A 47 -5.04 -5.61 -0.64
CA ILE A 47 -5.83 -4.48 -1.17
C ILE A 47 -5.29 -4.02 -2.53
N PHE A 48 -3.98 -3.88 -2.65
CA PHE A 48 -3.32 -3.60 -3.94
C PHE A 48 -3.63 -4.70 -4.97
N SER A 49 -3.73 -5.96 -4.54
CA SER A 49 -4.09 -7.05 -5.44
C SER A 49 -5.60 -7.10 -5.77
N HIS A 50 -6.44 -6.46 -4.94
CA HIS A 50 -7.89 -6.60 -5.07
C HIS A 50 -8.43 -5.79 -6.24
N GLY A 51 -9.08 -6.47 -7.17
CA GLY A 51 -9.74 -5.82 -8.31
C GLY A 51 -8.78 -5.43 -9.45
N LEU A 52 -7.51 -5.86 -9.42
CA LEU A 52 -6.59 -5.72 -10.54
C LEU A 52 -7.14 -6.38 -11.81
N LYS A 53 -7.05 -5.66 -12.93
CA LYS A 53 -7.35 -6.17 -14.27
C LYS A 53 -6.23 -7.12 -14.68
N GLN A 54 -6.45 -8.44 -14.57
CA GLN A 54 -5.51 -9.44 -15.07
C GLN A 54 -5.49 -9.39 -16.61
N THR A 55 -4.56 -8.63 -17.20
CA THR A 55 -4.48 -8.47 -18.66
C THR A 55 -3.34 -9.28 -19.27
N THR A 56 -2.27 -9.58 -18.52
CA THR A 56 -1.12 -10.34 -19.05
C THR A 56 -0.27 -10.98 -17.95
N GLY A 57 -0.31 -12.32 -17.82
CA GLY A 57 0.82 -13.12 -17.31
C GLY A 57 1.01 -13.20 -15.80
N GLU A 58 1.33 -12.12 -15.10
CA GLU A 58 1.72 -12.17 -13.70
C GLU A 58 1.26 -10.91 -12.94
N SER A 59 0.56 -11.11 -11.82
CA SER A 59 -0.09 -10.01 -11.08
C SER A 59 0.92 -9.03 -10.46
N PHE A 60 2.15 -9.47 -10.22
CA PHE A 60 3.18 -8.66 -9.55
C PHE A 60 3.87 -7.67 -10.49
N GLU A 61 3.96 -7.96 -11.78
CA GLU A 61 4.44 -7.07 -12.83
C GLU A 61 3.53 -5.87 -12.94
N GLN A 62 2.21 -6.11 -13.00
CA GLN A 62 1.22 -5.04 -13.05
C GLN A 62 1.26 -4.18 -11.78
N LEU A 63 1.35 -4.82 -10.61
CA LEU A 63 1.53 -4.12 -9.33
C LEU A 63 2.80 -3.28 -9.31
N TRP A 64 3.90 -3.81 -9.82
CA TRP A 64 5.17 -3.11 -9.86
C TRP A 64 5.12 -1.90 -10.81
N GLN A 65 4.51 -2.05 -11.99
CA GLN A 65 4.29 -0.93 -12.91
C GLN A 65 3.42 0.17 -12.29
N LEU A 66 2.38 -0.21 -11.55
CA LEU A 66 1.59 0.74 -10.77
C LEU A 66 2.45 1.46 -9.73
N ILE A 67 3.26 0.73 -8.94
CA ILE A 67 4.14 1.31 -7.93
C ILE A 67 5.13 2.29 -8.54
N ILE A 68 5.76 1.97 -9.68
CA ILE A 68 6.63 2.91 -10.40
C ILE A 68 5.87 4.20 -10.69
N ARG A 69 4.64 4.09 -11.18
CA ARG A 69 3.82 5.23 -11.55
C ARG A 69 3.41 6.08 -10.36
N LEU A 70 3.03 5.46 -9.24
CA LEU A 70 2.70 6.14 -7.99
C LEU A 70 3.88 6.99 -7.46
N ASN A 71 5.10 6.52 -7.68
CA ASN A 71 6.31 7.12 -7.13
C ASN A 71 7.08 8.03 -8.13
N SER A 72 6.62 8.09 -9.39
CA SER A 72 7.30 8.76 -10.50
C SER A 72 7.52 10.27 -10.32
N ASN A 73 6.73 10.92 -9.46
CA ASN A 73 6.79 12.38 -9.27
C ASN A 73 7.74 12.82 -8.14
N SER A 74 8.47 11.89 -7.51
CA SER A 74 9.34 12.18 -6.37
C SER A 74 10.67 11.47 -6.48
N GLN A 75 11.75 12.25 -6.57
CA GLN A 75 13.11 11.71 -6.64
C GLN A 75 13.47 10.89 -5.40
N LYS A 76 12.93 11.24 -4.22
CA LYS A 76 13.08 10.45 -2.99
C LYS A 76 12.51 9.04 -3.17
N TYR A 77 11.30 8.94 -3.71
CA TYR A 77 10.64 7.64 -3.86
C TYR A 77 11.24 6.82 -5.01
N ILE A 78 11.71 7.46 -6.08
CA ILE A 78 12.45 6.78 -7.15
C ILE A 78 13.71 6.09 -6.60
N ARG A 79 14.46 6.76 -5.71
CA ARG A 79 15.63 6.14 -5.06
C ARG A 79 15.23 4.92 -4.22
N LEU A 80 14.16 5.04 -3.43
CA LEU A 80 13.62 3.91 -2.68
C LEU A 80 13.30 2.71 -3.58
N LEU A 81 12.68 2.95 -4.75
CA LEU A 81 12.38 1.88 -5.72
C LEU A 81 13.64 1.21 -6.29
N GLN A 82 14.72 1.98 -6.48
CA GLN A 82 16.00 1.45 -6.97
C GLN A 82 16.67 0.57 -5.92
N ASP A 83 16.61 0.95 -4.65
CA ASP A 83 17.25 0.23 -3.54
C ASP A 83 16.63 -1.16 -3.27
N ILE A 84 15.34 -1.33 -3.60
CA ILE A 84 14.55 -2.56 -3.31
C ILE A 84 14.24 -3.41 -4.55
N TYR A 85 14.71 -2.98 -5.73
CA TYR A 85 14.36 -3.67 -6.97
C TYR A 85 15.12 -4.99 -7.10
N HIS A 86 14.36 -6.08 -7.12
CA HIS A 86 14.83 -7.44 -7.30
C HIS A 86 14.20 -8.00 -8.58
N LYS A 87 14.93 -7.89 -9.70
CA LYS A 87 14.45 -8.28 -11.04
C LYS A 87 13.90 -9.71 -11.11
N GLU A 88 14.46 -10.62 -10.32
CA GLU A 88 14.07 -12.05 -10.30
C GLU A 88 12.95 -12.37 -9.29
N ASN A 89 12.51 -11.39 -8.48
CA ASN A 89 11.48 -11.59 -7.47
C ASN A 89 10.66 -10.31 -7.23
N LEU A 90 9.76 -10.01 -8.17
CA LEU A 90 8.90 -8.83 -8.08
C LEU A 90 7.96 -8.88 -6.88
N ARG A 91 7.56 -10.08 -6.43
CA ARG A 91 6.78 -10.22 -5.20
C ARG A 91 7.55 -9.66 -4.00
N LEU A 92 8.80 -10.05 -3.83
CA LEU A 92 9.66 -9.54 -2.76
C LEU A 92 9.84 -8.02 -2.88
N THR A 93 10.03 -7.50 -4.09
CA THR A 93 10.14 -6.04 -4.33
C THR A 93 8.88 -5.29 -3.89
N VAL A 94 7.68 -5.77 -4.26
CA VAL A 94 6.42 -5.16 -3.84
C VAL A 94 6.25 -5.23 -2.32
N GLU A 95 6.58 -6.36 -1.73
CA GLU A 95 6.53 -6.60 -0.28
C GLU A 95 7.45 -5.65 0.50
N GLN A 96 8.69 -5.46 0.03
CA GLN A 96 9.66 -4.51 0.61
C GLN A 96 9.24 -3.05 0.40
N TRP A 97 8.64 -2.72 -0.76
CA TRP A 97 8.13 -1.38 -1.01
C TRP A 97 7.04 -1.01 0.02
N ILE A 98 6.09 -1.91 0.25
CA ILE A 98 5.03 -1.71 1.26
C ILE A 98 5.66 -1.49 2.65
N GLU A 99 6.58 -2.37 3.03
CA GLU A 99 7.27 -2.29 4.32
C GLU A 99 7.97 -0.94 4.51
N GLN A 100 8.80 -0.52 3.56
CA GLN A 100 9.53 0.74 3.65
C GLN A 100 8.58 1.95 3.64
N SER A 101 7.49 1.88 2.87
CA SER A 101 6.50 2.95 2.79
C SER A 101 5.73 3.13 4.11
N VAL A 102 5.51 2.04 4.84
CA VAL A 102 4.92 2.04 6.19
C VAL A 102 5.92 2.56 7.23
N ILE A 103 7.14 2.01 7.27
CA ILE A 103 8.19 2.41 8.22
C ILE A 103 8.51 3.91 8.10
N THR A 104 8.66 4.38 6.87
CA THR A 104 8.96 5.79 6.58
C THR A 104 7.73 6.69 6.55
N GLN A 105 6.55 6.16 6.85
CA GLN A 105 5.30 6.91 6.96
C GLN A 105 4.98 7.72 5.68
N CYS A 106 5.30 7.17 4.51
CA CYS A 106 5.12 7.86 3.23
C CYS A 106 4.08 7.24 2.30
N LEU A 107 3.46 6.13 2.71
CA LEU A 107 2.48 5.42 1.88
C LEU A 107 1.33 6.33 1.40
N SER A 108 0.75 7.17 2.26
CA SER A 108 -0.35 8.07 1.82
C SER A 108 0.14 9.14 0.83
N GLN A 109 1.36 9.66 1.01
CA GLN A 109 1.97 10.64 0.12
C GLN A 109 2.25 10.04 -1.26
N GLN A 110 2.76 8.80 -1.30
CA GLN A 110 2.96 8.06 -2.56
C GLN A 110 1.62 7.78 -3.25
N MET A 111 0.58 7.50 -2.47
CA MET A 111 -0.78 7.30 -2.96
C MET A 111 -1.52 8.60 -3.31
N SER A 112 -0.98 9.78 -3.00
CA SER A 112 -1.67 11.05 -3.26
C SER A 112 -1.95 11.32 -4.75
N CYS A 113 -1.17 10.70 -5.65
CA CYS A 113 -1.39 10.80 -7.08
C CYS A 113 -2.65 10.07 -7.57
N ILE A 114 -3.21 9.15 -6.79
CA ILE A 114 -4.45 8.41 -7.08
C ILE A 114 -5.63 9.37 -7.32
N GLU A 115 -5.70 10.46 -6.56
CA GLU A 115 -6.77 11.46 -6.68
C GLU A 115 -6.61 12.32 -7.95
N LYS A 116 -5.36 12.49 -8.41
CA LYS A 116 -5.02 13.36 -9.54
C LYS A 116 -5.09 12.62 -10.89
N ASP A 117 -4.97 11.30 -10.87
CA ASP A 117 -4.92 10.48 -12.09
C ASP A 117 -5.77 9.20 -11.94
N MET A 118 -7.09 9.38 -11.79
CA MET A 118 -8.04 8.25 -11.77
C MET A 118 -8.05 7.47 -13.09
N LYS A 119 -7.69 8.11 -14.22
CA LYS A 119 -7.60 7.46 -15.53
C LYS A 119 -6.45 6.44 -15.57
N MET A 120 -5.32 6.76 -14.94
CA MET A 120 -4.23 5.79 -14.77
C MET A 120 -4.71 4.59 -13.97
N LEU A 121 -5.44 4.77 -12.86
CA LEU A 121 -5.92 3.63 -12.06
C LEU A 121 -6.95 2.77 -12.78
N ASP A 122 -7.78 3.36 -13.65
CA ASP A 122 -8.69 2.58 -14.49
C ASP A 122 -7.92 1.66 -15.46
N GLN A 123 -6.66 1.94 -15.79
CA GLN A 123 -5.84 1.00 -16.57
C GLN A 123 -5.51 -0.26 -15.78
N TYR A 124 -5.47 -0.17 -14.45
CA TYR A 124 -5.05 -1.26 -13.57
C TYR A 124 -6.20 -1.95 -12.82
N TYR A 125 -7.33 -1.29 -12.54
CA TYR A 125 -8.39 -1.83 -11.66
C TYR A 125 -9.78 -1.80 -12.27
N TYR A 126 -10.57 -2.85 -12.05
CA TYR A 126 -12.02 -2.88 -12.34
C TYR A 126 -12.83 -1.98 -11.38
N ASN A 127 -12.33 -1.77 -10.16
CA ASN A 127 -13.00 -0.99 -9.11
C ASN A 127 -11.99 -0.09 -8.36
N ILE A 128 -11.90 1.19 -8.74
CA ILE A 128 -10.93 2.15 -8.19
C ILE A 128 -11.24 2.52 -6.72
N HIS A 129 -12.48 2.35 -6.27
CA HIS A 129 -12.93 2.72 -4.92
C HIS A 129 -12.10 2.10 -3.78
N MET A 130 -11.56 0.89 -3.96
CA MET A 130 -10.70 0.26 -2.94
C MET A 130 -9.35 0.96 -2.77
N MET A 131 -8.84 1.58 -3.83
CA MET A 131 -7.61 2.36 -3.77
C MET A 131 -7.81 3.71 -3.11
N VAL A 132 -8.97 4.33 -3.34
CA VAL A 132 -9.39 5.54 -2.62
C VAL A 132 -9.56 5.26 -1.13
N LEU A 133 -10.18 4.13 -0.77
CA LEU A 133 -10.33 3.71 0.63
C LEU A 133 -8.97 3.48 1.30
N LEU A 134 -8.01 2.84 0.63
CA LEU A 134 -6.66 2.66 1.16
C LEU A 134 -5.93 4.01 1.35
N LYS A 135 -6.16 5.00 0.46
CA LYS A 135 -5.61 6.35 0.66
C LYS A 135 -6.22 7.02 1.90
N VAL A 136 -7.55 7.10 1.99
CA VAL A 136 -8.24 7.69 3.16
C VAL A 136 -7.77 7.04 4.46
N TYR A 137 -7.56 5.73 4.40
CA TYR A 137 -7.06 4.96 5.52
C TYR A 137 -5.62 5.30 5.91
N THR A 138 -4.73 5.43 4.92
CA THR A 138 -3.34 5.84 5.15
C THR A 138 -3.21 7.31 5.56
N ASP A 139 -4.10 8.19 5.13
CA ASP A 139 -4.19 9.57 5.64
C ASP A 139 -4.59 9.60 7.12
N THR A 140 -5.51 8.72 7.53
CA THR A 140 -5.94 8.59 8.94
C THR A 140 -4.82 8.04 9.81
N LEU A 141 -4.03 7.08 9.31
CA LEU A 141 -2.82 6.55 9.96
C LEU A 141 -1.79 7.63 10.26
N LEU A 142 -1.55 8.54 9.31
CA LEU A 142 -0.49 9.55 9.40
C LEU A 142 -0.88 10.78 10.21
N THR A 143 -2.17 11.14 10.24
CA THR A 143 -2.68 12.24 11.06
C THR A 143 -2.74 11.88 12.55
N SER A 144 -3.03 10.63 12.88
CA SER A 144 -3.06 10.19 14.28
C SER A 144 -1.68 9.91 14.88
N THR A 145 -0.63 9.70 14.07
CA THR A 145 0.76 9.64 14.57
C THR A 145 1.41 11.02 14.74
N SER A 146 0.95 12.05 14.03
CA SER A 146 1.42 13.43 14.26
C SER A 146 0.93 14.02 15.58
N ASP A 147 -0.31 13.70 15.98
CA ASP A 147 -0.90 14.19 17.24
C ASP A 147 -0.32 13.51 18.49
N ILE A 148 0.27 12.32 18.36
CA ILE A 148 0.99 11.65 19.47
C ILE A 148 2.36 12.30 19.73
N ARG A 149 2.85 13.14 18.81
CA ARG A 149 4.16 13.81 18.90
C ARG A 149 4.08 15.30 19.30
N SER A 150 2.89 15.85 19.52
CA SER A 150 2.65 17.21 20.07
C SER A 150 2.37 17.17 21.56
#